data_AF-A0A951S5L5-F1
#
_entry.id   AF-A0A951S5L5-F1
#
_cell.length_a   1.000
_cell.length_b   1.000
_cell.length_c   1.000
_cell.angle_alpha   90.00
_cell.angle_beta   90.00
_cell.angle_gamma   90.00
#
_symmetry.space_group_name_H-M   'P 1'
#
loop_
_entity.id
_entity.type
_entity.pdbx_description
1 polymer ?
#
loop_
_entity_poly.entity_id
_entity_poly.type
_entity_poly.pdbx_seq_one_letter_code
_entity_poly.pdbx_strand_id
1 'polypeptide(L)'
;MKNNIIFFVLFGLLINTTIYSQPYYYKSINRQANDEYGEYTLGNIVRINLNNPANVDTILMNIEGMSAVLGDETGNWIVYESYHFLILKNLNSTIEQDTISFNDQGVMRFNYLQSLNKLFVYLFGGNTFETMITFNPNDLSTQEVIHKKIYDRARDFILSKDGSYLYLNTSDSLSKVGQIWKYSLSAHQITNKKNINDIVLPGSEKSYLYFKRNGLAVVESYYSINDPFDYFRIYFLDTDTLSIPIKARGPAEAHIASDGKYLLLFATLLTPDSLNLNPTGKIDIYDMTSGEMKKTIQLPSGGEVMCFENYPNNVYYVKDIELPTRQVWNLDMDSIFNVLELTNLNPNSVNINSNSFTLTVNGKGFDTVSTVYFNGQPRATTFVSDSVITAEILSSDVTAVGSFPVWVTDRYSISDTLQFSVMQASNPNLVVNLKNSLGNQIPASNVMYYESAAGGWKDAVN
;
A
#
# COMPACT_ATOMS: atom_id res chain seq x y z
N MET A 1 53.20 8.67 37.01
CA MET A 1 51.74 8.70 36.82
C MET A 1 51.47 9.28 35.43
N LYS A 2 51.19 8.42 34.45
CA LYS A 2 50.77 8.85 33.10
C LYS A 2 49.25 8.68 33.04
N ASN A 3 48.53 9.79 32.93
CA ASN A 3 47.08 9.81 32.78
C ASN A 3 46.73 9.38 31.35
N ASN A 4 46.11 8.20 31.21
CA ASN A 4 45.47 7.80 29.97
C ASN A 4 44.06 8.40 29.95
N ILE A 5 43.86 9.41 29.10
CA ILE A 5 42.54 9.96 28.79
C ILE A 5 41.92 9.00 27.75
N ILE A 6 40.90 8.24 28.17
CA ILE A 6 40.10 7.39 27.29
C ILE A 6 39.02 8.27 26.65
N PHE A 7 39.12 8.50 25.34
CA PHE A 7 38.05 9.11 24.56
C PHE A 7 36.95 8.08 24.31
N PHE A 8 35.79 8.26 24.94
CA PHE A 8 34.57 7.57 24.52
C PHE A 8 34.01 8.29 23.29
N VAL A 9 34.20 7.69 22.11
CA VAL A 9 33.50 8.11 20.90
C VAL A 9 32.09 7.54 20.99
N LEU A 10 31.14 8.37 21.39
CA LEU A 10 29.72 8.04 21.39
C LEU A 10 29.26 8.02 19.93
N PHE A 11 29.15 6.84 19.32
CA PHE A 11 28.43 6.68 18.05
C PHE A 11 26.94 6.92 18.31
N GLY A 12 26.48 8.15 18.06
CA GLY A 12 25.07 8.43 17.94
C GLY A 12 24.53 7.68 16.72
N LEU A 13 23.83 6.57 16.95
CA LEU A 13 22.94 5.98 15.95
C LEU A 13 21.86 7.03 15.67
N LEU A 14 22.04 7.81 14.60
CA LEU A 14 20.96 8.54 13.95
C LEU A 14 20.01 7.47 13.39
N ILE A 15 19.06 7.04 14.22
CA ILE A 15 17.88 6.34 13.76
C ILE A 15 17.09 7.39 12.98
N ASN A 16 17.35 7.50 11.68
CA ASN A 16 16.38 8.11 10.76
C ASN A 16 15.17 7.18 10.80
N THR A 17 14.25 7.41 11.75
CA THR A 17 12.94 6.79 11.69
C THR A 17 12.22 7.45 10.52
N THR A 18 12.32 6.85 9.33
CA THR A 18 11.40 7.14 8.24
C THR A 18 10.01 6.87 8.76
N ILE A 19 9.26 7.93 9.07
CA ILE A 19 7.84 7.80 9.40
C ILE A 19 7.14 7.51 8.09
N TYR A 20 6.61 6.30 8.00
CA TYR A 20 5.91 5.84 6.81
C TYR A 20 4.50 6.40 6.76
N SER A 21 3.97 6.55 5.55
CA SER A 21 2.58 6.92 5.37
C SER A 21 1.69 5.88 6.06
N GLN A 22 0.67 6.34 6.75
CA GLN A 22 -0.30 5.47 7.40
C GLN A 22 -1.57 5.41 6.55
N PRO A 23 -2.12 4.21 6.28
CA PRO A 23 -3.28 4.05 5.41
C PRO A 23 -4.56 4.35 6.17
N TYR A 24 -4.70 5.58 6.67
CA TYR A 24 -5.85 6.03 7.42
C TYR A 24 -6.87 6.73 6.54
N TYR A 25 -8.14 6.38 6.73
CA TYR A 25 -9.28 7.10 6.20
C TYR A 25 -9.88 7.95 7.32
N TYR A 26 -9.97 9.26 7.11
CA TYR A 26 -10.59 10.19 8.06
C TYR A 26 -12.01 10.51 7.64
N LYS A 27 -12.94 10.48 8.59
CA LYS A 27 -14.35 10.76 8.31
C LYS A 27 -15.03 11.53 9.44
N SER A 28 -15.87 12.48 9.07
CA SER A 28 -16.85 13.09 9.97
C SER A 28 -18.14 12.25 10.02
N ILE A 29 -18.58 11.89 11.22
CA ILE A 29 -19.88 11.25 11.45
C ILE A 29 -20.76 12.25 12.19
N ASN A 30 -21.78 12.77 11.50
CA ASN A 30 -22.65 13.83 11.98
C ASN A 30 -23.97 13.28 12.52
N ARG A 31 -24.52 13.94 13.55
CA ARG A 31 -25.85 13.70 14.11
C ARG A 31 -26.53 15.03 14.41
N GLN A 32 -27.86 15.03 14.36
CA GLN A 32 -28.66 16.17 14.80
C GLN A 32 -28.66 16.24 16.34
N ALA A 33 -28.61 17.46 16.87
CA ALA A 33 -28.65 17.78 18.28
C ALA A 33 -29.47 19.05 18.49
N ASN A 34 -30.19 19.15 19.61
CA ASN A 34 -31.09 20.26 19.88
C ASN A 34 -30.82 20.82 21.27
N ASP A 35 -30.85 22.14 21.41
CA ASP A 35 -30.81 22.85 22.68
C ASP A 35 -31.94 23.91 22.78
N GLU A 36 -31.84 24.83 23.74
CA GLU A 36 -32.84 25.90 23.94
C GLU A 36 -32.86 26.96 22.81
N TYR A 37 -31.84 26.99 21.94
CA TYR A 37 -31.69 27.95 20.84
C TYR A 37 -32.02 27.35 19.46
N GLY A 38 -32.14 26.02 19.34
CA GLY A 38 -32.64 25.36 18.13
C GLY A 38 -31.95 24.03 17.81
N GLU A 39 -32.12 23.59 16.57
CA GLU A 39 -31.43 22.40 16.05
C GLU A 39 -30.06 22.78 15.48
N TYR A 40 -29.05 21.98 15.80
CA TYR A 40 -27.68 22.10 15.30
C TYR A 40 -27.09 20.72 15.02
N THR A 41 -25.95 20.69 14.34
CA THR A 41 -25.26 19.44 13.99
C THR A 41 -24.03 19.26 14.87
N LEU A 42 -23.95 18.10 15.54
CA LEU A 42 -22.76 17.61 16.22
C LEU A 42 -22.11 16.52 15.39
N GLY A 43 -20.80 16.53 15.28
CA GLY A 43 -20.07 15.48 14.61
C GLY A 43 -18.89 14.95 15.42
N ASN A 44 -18.54 13.70 15.12
CA ASN A 44 -17.33 13.06 15.59
C ASN A 44 -16.36 12.90 14.42
N ILE A 45 -15.07 13.07 14.67
CA ILE A 45 -14.03 12.70 13.70
C ILE A 45 -13.53 11.32 14.05
N VAL A 46 -13.65 10.40 13.10
CA VAL A 46 -13.10 9.06 13.21
C VAL A 46 -11.96 8.85 12.23
N ARG A 47 -11.04 7.98 12.62
CA ARG A 47 -9.94 7.48 11.80
C ARG A 47 -10.07 5.97 11.66
N ILE A 48 -10.07 5.48 10.44
CA ILE A 48 -10.22 4.05 10.12
C ILE A 48 -8.91 3.56 9.53
N ASN A 49 -8.35 2.49 10.07
CA ASN A 49 -7.15 1.87 9.50
C ASN A 49 -7.52 1.01 8.29
N LEU A 50 -7.14 1.38 7.07
CA LEU A 50 -7.51 0.62 5.88
C LEU A 50 -6.79 -0.73 5.76
N ASN A 51 -5.68 -0.95 6.49
CA ASN A 51 -5.09 -2.29 6.63
C ASN A 51 -5.90 -3.23 7.53
N ASN A 52 -6.60 -2.66 8.51
CA ASN A 52 -7.52 -3.40 9.37
C ASN A 52 -8.79 -2.58 9.56
N PRO A 53 -9.72 -2.60 8.59
CA PRO A 53 -10.88 -1.71 8.58
C PRO A 53 -11.86 -1.93 9.74
N ALA A 54 -11.70 -2.98 10.55
CA ALA A 54 -12.43 -3.15 11.81
C ALA A 54 -11.93 -2.20 12.90
N ASN A 55 -10.69 -1.72 12.81
CA ASN A 55 -10.10 -0.77 13.75
C ASN A 55 -10.55 0.65 13.41
N VAL A 56 -11.35 1.24 14.30
CA VAL A 56 -11.89 2.60 14.20
C VAL A 56 -11.58 3.36 15.47
N ASP A 57 -10.83 4.45 15.34
CA ASP A 57 -10.52 5.36 16.43
C ASP A 57 -11.43 6.59 16.35
N THR A 58 -12.11 6.94 17.44
CA THR A 58 -12.77 8.24 17.56
C THR A 58 -11.74 9.24 18.06
N ILE A 59 -11.35 10.18 17.19
CA ILE A 59 -10.28 11.15 17.43
C ILE A 59 -10.81 12.39 18.15
N LEU A 60 -11.96 12.90 17.71
CA LEU A 60 -12.66 14.02 18.33
C LEU A 60 -14.15 13.74 18.40
N MET A 61 -14.81 14.26 19.44
CA MET A 61 -16.24 14.06 19.68
C MET A 61 -16.95 15.38 19.88
N ASN A 62 -18.23 15.41 19.50
CA ASN A 62 -19.13 16.54 19.77
C ASN A 62 -18.62 17.88 19.24
N ILE A 63 -18.00 17.86 18.05
CA ILE A 63 -17.62 19.09 17.35
C ILE A 63 -18.88 19.62 16.68
N GLU A 64 -19.21 20.86 16.99
CA GLU A 64 -20.35 21.52 16.41
C GLU A 64 -20.04 22.11 15.01
N GLY A 65 -21.03 22.09 14.12
CA GLY A 65 -20.96 22.74 12.81
C GLY A 65 -19.92 22.16 11.85
N MET A 66 -19.70 20.84 11.87
CA MET A 66 -18.62 20.17 11.15
C MET A 66 -18.99 19.71 9.73
N SER A 67 -18.10 19.96 8.76
CA SER A 67 -18.31 19.69 7.32
C SER A 67 -17.24 18.79 6.67
N ALA A 68 -15.95 18.95 6.98
CA ALA A 68 -14.86 18.23 6.32
C ALA A 68 -13.67 17.95 7.25
N VAL A 69 -12.95 16.86 6.99
CA VAL A 69 -11.69 16.50 7.67
C VAL A 69 -10.69 15.94 6.67
N LEU A 70 -9.43 16.36 6.78
CA LEU A 70 -8.30 15.80 6.06
C LEU A 70 -7.21 15.42 7.06
N GLY A 71 -6.56 14.28 6.84
CA GLY A 71 -5.38 13.86 7.60
C GLY A 71 -4.10 14.05 6.80
N ASP A 72 -2.99 14.22 7.51
CA ASP A 72 -1.68 14.15 6.87
C ASP A 72 -1.26 12.69 6.64
N GLU A 73 -0.19 12.52 5.88
CA GLU A 73 0.29 11.19 5.51
C GLU A 73 0.85 10.38 6.69
N THR A 74 1.38 11.02 7.72
CA THR A 74 1.90 10.35 8.91
C THR A 74 0.80 9.93 9.88
N GLY A 75 -0.41 10.49 9.72
CA GLY A 75 -1.56 10.27 10.58
C GLY A 75 -1.48 11.00 11.92
N ASN A 76 -0.57 11.96 12.05
CA ASN A 76 -0.30 12.73 13.27
C ASN A 76 -1.03 14.06 13.29
N TRP A 77 -1.46 14.57 12.14
CA TRP A 77 -2.09 15.86 11.99
C TRP A 77 -3.40 15.72 11.22
N ILE A 78 -4.38 16.51 11.63
CA ILE A 78 -5.61 16.70 10.87
C ILE A 78 -5.87 18.18 10.67
N VAL A 79 -6.57 18.48 9.60
CA VAL A 79 -7.26 19.76 9.45
C VAL A 79 -8.74 19.48 9.25
N TYR A 80 -9.60 20.22 9.96
CA TYR A 80 -11.05 20.03 9.89
C TYR A 80 -11.79 21.36 10.00
N GLU A 81 -13.01 21.41 9.50
CA GLU A 81 -13.87 22.59 9.56
C GLU A 81 -14.87 22.50 10.72
N SER A 82 -15.06 23.62 11.45
CA SER A 82 -16.06 23.77 12.51
C SER A 82 -16.54 25.22 12.55
N TYR A 83 -17.85 25.45 12.44
CA TYR A 83 -18.49 26.78 12.51
C TYR A 83 -17.74 27.91 11.79
N HIS A 84 -17.44 27.71 10.51
CA HIS A 84 -16.72 28.68 9.66
C HIS A 84 -15.24 28.90 10.01
N PHE A 85 -14.71 28.15 10.96
CA PHE A 85 -13.28 28.06 11.23
C PHE A 85 -12.72 26.79 10.61
N LEU A 86 -11.53 26.94 10.05
CA LEU A 86 -10.69 25.81 9.75
C LEU A 86 -9.71 25.59 10.90
N ILE A 87 -9.60 24.37 11.40
CA ILE A 87 -8.82 24.01 12.58
C ILE A 87 -7.75 22.99 12.20
N LEU A 88 -6.49 23.34 12.39
CA LEU A 88 -5.35 22.43 12.27
C LEU A 88 -4.99 21.91 13.67
N LYS A 89 -4.88 20.58 13.83
CA LYS A 89 -4.66 19.93 15.13
C LYS A 89 -3.59 18.84 15.05
N ASN A 90 -2.68 18.81 16.03
CA ASN A 90 -1.82 17.66 16.31
C ASN A 90 -2.57 16.58 17.11
N LEU A 91 -2.61 15.35 16.60
CA LEU A 91 -3.28 14.21 17.22
C LEU A 91 -2.45 13.53 18.31
N ASN A 92 -1.14 13.77 18.35
CA ASN A 92 -0.27 13.23 19.39
C ASN A 92 -0.20 14.13 20.64
N SER A 93 -0.78 15.33 20.56
CA SER A 93 -0.82 16.28 21.66
C SER A 93 -2.20 16.39 22.26
N THR A 94 -2.25 16.46 23.59
CA THR A 94 -3.45 16.77 24.37
C THR A 94 -3.56 18.26 24.72
N ILE A 95 -2.58 19.08 24.30
CA ILE A 95 -2.49 20.50 24.65
C ILE A 95 -3.19 21.34 23.57
N GLU A 96 -4.02 22.32 23.98
CA GLU A 96 -4.74 23.20 23.05
C GLU A 96 -3.82 24.08 22.19
N GLN A 97 -2.60 24.38 22.64
CA GLN A 97 -1.61 25.20 21.93
C GLN A 97 -1.16 24.58 20.60
N ASP A 98 -1.38 23.28 20.40
CA ASP A 98 -1.14 22.58 19.12
C ASP A 98 -2.36 22.63 18.19
N THR A 99 -3.15 23.70 18.34
CA THR A 99 -4.32 24.01 17.51
C THR A 99 -4.24 25.45 16.99
N ILE A 100 -4.50 25.65 15.71
CA ILE A 100 -4.66 27.00 15.11
C ILE A 100 -5.94 27.06 14.28
N SER A 101 -6.65 28.19 14.37
CA SER A 101 -7.89 28.45 13.62
C SER A 101 -7.70 29.52 12.54
N PHE A 102 -8.37 29.33 11.40
CA PHE A 102 -8.44 30.30 10.30
C PHE A 102 -9.90 30.68 10.05
N ASN A 103 -10.19 31.99 10.12
CA ASN A 103 -11.57 32.50 10.00
C ASN A 103 -11.98 32.64 8.52
N ASP A 104 -13.15 32.12 8.15
CA ASP A 104 -13.75 32.26 6.82
C ASP A 104 -12.85 31.78 5.67
N GLN A 105 -12.04 30.75 5.92
CA GLN A 105 -11.16 30.09 4.96
C GLN A 105 -11.48 28.60 4.89
N GLY A 106 -11.49 28.03 3.69
CA GLY A 106 -11.42 26.59 3.48
C GLY A 106 -9.98 26.13 3.17
N VAL A 107 -9.76 24.82 3.15
CA VAL A 107 -8.48 24.19 2.72
C VAL A 107 -8.59 23.67 1.32
N MET A 108 -7.69 24.13 0.45
CA MET A 108 -7.51 23.47 -0.85
C MET A 108 -6.61 22.25 -0.72
N ARG A 109 -5.54 22.35 0.08
CA ARG A 109 -4.60 21.25 0.30
C ARG A 109 -3.83 21.43 1.60
N PHE A 110 -3.55 20.31 2.27
CA PHE A 110 -2.84 20.21 3.54
C PHE A 110 -1.80 19.09 3.44
N ASN A 111 -0.55 19.37 3.82
CA ASN A 111 0.51 18.35 3.88
C ASN A 111 1.43 18.61 5.07
N TYR A 112 1.79 17.55 5.79
CA TYR A 112 2.91 17.58 6.70
C TYR A 112 4.12 16.96 6.01
N LEU A 113 5.25 17.65 6.01
CA LEU A 113 6.48 17.12 5.48
C LEU A 113 7.50 16.91 6.60
N GLN A 114 7.75 15.65 6.91
CA GLN A 114 8.64 15.23 7.99
C GLN A 114 10.10 15.61 7.72
N SER A 115 10.59 15.55 6.47
CA SER A 115 12.00 15.84 6.14
C SER A 115 12.40 17.28 6.48
N LEU A 116 11.44 18.21 6.39
CA LEU A 116 11.62 19.61 6.78
C LEU A 116 11.05 19.92 8.16
N ASN A 117 10.34 18.97 8.77
CA ASN A 117 9.49 19.22 9.95
C ASN A 117 8.66 20.50 9.75
N LYS A 118 7.89 20.56 8.66
CA LYS A 118 7.04 21.71 8.29
C LYS A 118 5.65 21.26 7.87
N LEU A 119 4.63 21.97 8.34
CA LEU A 119 3.25 21.84 7.85
C LEU A 119 3.02 22.86 6.76
N PHE A 120 2.39 22.45 5.67
CA PHE A 120 2.01 23.29 4.54
C PHE A 120 0.48 23.33 4.45
N VAL A 121 -0.07 24.54 4.55
CA VAL A 121 -1.50 24.77 4.47
C VAL A 121 -1.77 25.76 3.34
N TYR A 122 -2.63 25.37 2.41
CA TYR A 122 -3.10 26.23 1.34
C TYR A 122 -4.57 26.59 1.54
N LEU A 123 -4.79 27.86 1.85
CA LEU A 123 -6.07 28.41 2.26
C LEU A 123 -6.76 29.11 1.08
N PHE A 124 -8.09 28.99 1.02
CA PHE A 124 -8.94 29.74 0.10
C PHE A 124 -10.13 30.37 0.85
N GLY A 125 -10.44 31.65 0.61
CA GLY A 125 -11.60 32.30 1.23
C GLY A 125 -11.46 33.81 1.41
N GLY A 126 -12.58 34.54 1.49
CA GLY A 126 -12.62 35.99 1.71
C GLY A 126 -12.30 36.89 0.51
N ASN A 127 -12.20 38.21 0.76
CA ASN A 127 -12.16 39.28 -0.24
C ASN A 127 -10.83 39.46 -1.00
N THR A 128 -9.82 38.58 -0.86
CA THR A 128 -8.70 38.38 -1.81
C THR A 128 -7.60 37.50 -1.19
N PHE A 129 -7.05 36.60 -2.01
CA PHE A 129 -5.80 35.82 -1.89
C PHE A 129 -5.88 34.40 -1.31
N GLU A 130 -5.80 33.43 -2.22
CA GLU A 130 -5.24 32.11 -1.92
C GLU A 130 -3.83 32.29 -1.32
N THR A 131 -3.59 31.76 -0.13
CA THR A 131 -2.33 31.95 0.58
C THR A 131 -1.77 30.61 1.01
N MET A 132 -0.49 30.40 0.73
CA MET A 132 0.25 29.26 1.25
C MET A 132 1.04 29.69 2.49
N ILE A 133 0.77 29.01 3.60
CA ILE A 133 1.40 29.24 4.89
C ILE A 133 2.12 27.97 5.31
N THR A 134 3.31 28.13 5.86
CA THR A 134 3.97 27.04 6.60
C THR A 134 4.04 27.29 8.08
N PHE A 135 3.94 26.21 8.84
CA PHE A 135 4.05 26.20 10.29
C PHE A 135 5.17 25.28 10.74
N ASN A 136 5.82 25.65 11.85
CA ASN A 136 6.65 24.72 12.61
C ASN A 136 5.72 23.81 13.45
N PRO A 137 5.74 22.48 13.27
CA PRO A 137 4.93 21.53 14.03
C PRO A 137 5.14 21.60 15.55
N ASN A 138 6.29 22.08 16.00
CA ASN A 138 6.61 22.22 17.43
C ASN A 138 6.18 23.58 18.01
N ASP A 139 5.81 24.54 17.16
CA ASP A 139 5.35 25.87 17.54
C ASP A 139 4.49 26.45 16.40
N LEU A 140 3.18 26.21 16.48
CA LEU A 140 2.23 26.70 15.48
C LEU A 140 2.08 28.22 15.46
N SER A 141 2.62 28.95 16.45
CA SER A 141 2.64 30.41 16.43
C SER A 141 3.66 30.96 15.42
N THR A 142 4.73 30.21 15.16
CA THR A 142 5.69 30.52 14.11
C THR A 142 5.18 30.10 12.73
N GLN A 143 4.61 31.08 12.02
CA GLN A 143 4.15 30.92 10.65
C GLN A 143 5.00 31.71 9.65
N GLU A 144 5.19 31.13 8.46
CA GLU A 144 5.86 31.77 7.33
C GLU A 144 4.90 31.78 6.14
N VAL A 145 4.62 32.97 5.61
CA VAL A 145 3.82 33.13 4.39
C VAL A 145 4.75 32.98 3.18
N ILE A 146 4.64 31.85 2.50
CA ILE A 146 5.48 31.52 1.33
C ILE A 146 5.14 32.41 0.14
N HIS A 147 3.87 32.79 0.00
CA HIS A 147 3.46 33.65 -1.10
C HIS A 147 2.09 34.30 -0.88
N LYS A 148 2.04 35.64 -0.85
CA LYS A 148 0.80 36.43 -0.66
C LYS A 148 0.20 36.96 -1.99
N LYS A 149 0.96 36.92 -3.10
CA LYS A 149 0.61 37.58 -4.37
C LYS A 149 1.15 36.86 -5.61
N ILE A 150 0.77 35.60 -5.84
CA ILE A 150 0.79 35.08 -7.21
C ILE A 150 -0.46 35.66 -7.87
N TYR A 151 -0.29 36.76 -8.60
CA TYR A 151 -1.32 37.22 -9.51
C TYR A 151 -1.50 36.13 -10.57
N ASP A 152 -2.71 35.57 -10.59
CA ASP A 152 -3.19 34.31 -11.19
C ASP A 152 -3.14 33.08 -10.25
N ARG A 153 -4.28 32.90 -9.57
CA ARG A 153 -4.70 31.80 -8.70
C ARG A 153 -3.96 30.47 -8.96
N ALA A 154 -3.12 30.05 -8.03
CA ALA A 154 -2.55 28.70 -8.11
C ALA A 154 -3.68 27.70 -7.83
N ARG A 155 -4.01 26.87 -8.80
CA ARG A 155 -5.13 25.94 -8.73
C ARG A 155 -4.85 24.75 -7.83
N ASP A 156 -3.57 24.38 -7.71
CA ASP A 156 -3.11 23.29 -6.86
C ASP A 156 -1.59 23.42 -6.61
N PHE A 157 -1.05 22.70 -5.64
CA PHE A 157 0.38 22.59 -5.41
C PHE A 157 0.81 21.18 -4.99
N ILE A 158 2.10 20.89 -5.11
CA ILE A 158 2.70 19.67 -4.61
C ILE A 158 4.16 19.91 -4.21
N LEU A 159 4.64 19.20 -3.20
CA LEU A 159 6.04 19.23 -2.80
C LEU A 159 6.88 18.30 -3.68
N SER A 160 8.14 18.66 -3.89
CA SER A 160 9.16 17.72 -4.38
C SER A 160 9.34 16.56 -3.40
N LYS A 161 9.84 15.43 -3.88
CA LYS A 161 10.06 14.24 -3.07
C LYS A 161 10.98 14.48 -1.86
N ASP A 162 11.99 15.35 -2.03
CA ASP A 162 12.93 15.73 -0.97
C ASP A 162 12.40 16.88 -0.08
N GLY A 163 11.32 17.54 -0.50
CA GLY A 163 10.78 18.71 0.17
C GLY A 163 11.43 20.04 -0.18
N SER A 164 12.47 20.08 -1.01
CA SER A 164 13.22 21.31 -1.30
C SER A 164 12.43 22.33 -2.12
N TYR A 165 11.41 21.87 -2.87
CA TYR A 165 10.65 22.69 -3.80
C TYR A 165 9.14 22.51 -3.63
N LEU A 166 8.43 23.57 -3.98
CA LEU A 166 7.00 23.54 -4.26
C LEU A 166 6.80 23.66 -5.77
N TYR A 167 5.95 22.80 -6.33
CA TYR A 167 5.42 22.95 -7.68
C TYR A 167 4.01 23.49 -7.60
N LEU A 168 3.75 24.54 -8.37
CA LEU A 168 2.48 25.26 -8.37
C LEU A 168 1.83 25.12 -9.74
N ASN A 169 0.59 24.66 -9.79
CA ASN A 169 -0.22 24.67 -11.00
C ASN A 169 -0.92 26.02 -11.08
N THR A 170 -0.55 26.85 -12.04
CA THR A 170 -1.02 28.24 -12.17
C THR A 170 -1.22 28.59 -13.65
N SER A 171 -1.47 29.86 -13.95
CA SER A 171 -1.50 30.37 -15.32
C SER A 171 -0.64 31.62 -15.44
N ASP A 172 -0.12 31.85 -16.64
CA ASP A 172 0.54 33.10 -16.95
C ASP A 172 -0.46 34.27 -16.90
N SER A 173 -0.10 35.31 -16.14
CA SER A 173 -0.97 36.47 -15.87
C SER A 173 -1.49 37.22 -17.10
N LEU A 174 -0.77 37.14 -18.23
CA LEU A 174 -1.10 37.87 -19.46
C LEU A 174 -1.76 36.96 -20.49
N SER A 175 -1.08 35.85 -20.84
CA SER A 175 -1.52 34.91 -21.88
C SER A 175 -2.58 33.92 -21.39
N LYS A 176 -2.77 33.80 -20.07
CA LYS A 176 -3.65 32.81 -19.43
C LYS A 176 -3.32 31.36 -19.74
N VAL A 177 -2.14 31.10 -20.33
CA VAL A 177 -1.63 29.76 -20.58
C VAL A 177 -1.30 29.09 -19.24
N GLY A 178 -1.74 27.85 -19.07
CA GLY A 178 -1.45 27.06 -17.87
C GLY A 178 0.06 26.80 -17.74
N GLN A 179 0.58 26.95 -16.52
CA GLN A 179 1.99 26.82 -16.19
C GLN A 179 2.22 26.03 -14.91
N ILE A 180 3.41 25.44 -14.83
CA ILE A 180 3.95 24.80 -13.62
C ILE A 180 5.12 25.65 -13.15
N TRP A 181 5.00 26.26 -11.97
CA TRP A 181 6.08 27.06 -11.39
C TRP A 181 6.80 26.27 -10.30
N LYS A 182 8.14 26.26 -10.34
CA LYS A 182 8.99 25.64 -9.33
C LYS A 182 9.50 26.70 -8.36
N TYR A 183 9.01 26.69 -7.13
CA TYR A 183 9.43 27.58 -6.05
C TYR A 183 10.46 26.88 -5.15
N SER A 184 11.60 27.52 -4.92
CA SER A 184 12.62 27.03 -3.97
C SER A 184 12.30 27.53 -2.57
N LEU A 185 12.17 26.59 -1.62
CA LEU A 185 11.89 26.92 -0.22
C LEU A 185 13.08 27.59 0.48
N SER A 186 14.31 27.25 0.10
CA SER A 186 15.52 27.85 0.67
C SER A 186 15.84 29.22 0.08
N ALA A 187 15.62 29.41 -1.23
CA ALA A 187 15.89 30.69 -1.90
C ALA A 187 14.70 31.67 -1.85
N HIS A 188 13.54 31.23 -1.35
CA HIS A 188 12.29 31.98 -1.30
C HIS A 188 11.88 32.64 -2.63
N GLN A 189 12.07 31.93 -3.75
CA GLN A 189 11.78 32.46 -5.08
C GLN A 189 11.38 31.39 -6.09
N ILE A 190 10.68 31.82 -7.15
CA ILE A 190 10.43 31.01 -8.34
C ILE A 190 11.75 30.82 -9.10
N THR A 191 12.13 29.58 -9.31
CA THR A 191 13.38 29.19 -9.98
C THR A 191 13.17 28.70 -11.40
N ASN A 192 11.96 28.22 -11.72
CA ASN A 192 11.59 27.78 -13.07
C ASN A 192 10.08 27.96 -13.31
N LYS A 193 9.71 28.17 -14.58
CA LYS A 193 8.32 28.17 -15.06
C LYS A 193 8.26 27.35 -16.34
N LYS A 194 7.32 26.41 -16.42
CA LYS A 194 7.09 25.56 -17.58
C LYS A 194 5.67 25.70 -18.09
N ASN A 195 5.46 25.78 -19.40
CA ASN A 195 4.11 25.79 -19.94
C ASN A 195 3.56 24.36 -19.99
N ILE A 196 2.27 24.20 -19.67
CA ILE A 196 1.61 22.89 -19.77
C ILE A 196 1.61 22.39 -21.22
N ASN A 197 1.58 23.29 -22.20
CA ASN A 197 1.67 22.94 -23.62
C ASN A 197 2.99 22.23 -24.00
N ASP A 198 4.04 22.34 -23.19
CA ASP A 198 5.33 21.71 -23.45
C ASP A 198 5.38 20.24 -22.97
N ILE A 199 4.38 19.80 -22.20
CA ILE A 199 4.34 18.46 -21.60
C ILE A 199 3.15 17.59 -22.04
N VAL A 200 2.16 18.20 -22.70
CA VAL A 200 1.01 17.52 -23.30
C VAL A 200 1.35 16.95 -24.66
N LEU A 201 0.52 16.04 -25.18
CA LEU A 201 0.69 15.55 -26.53
C LEU A 201 0.36 16.61 -27.58
N PRO A 202 1.10 16.69 -28.71
CA PRO A 202 0.80 17.61 -29.79
C PRO A 202 -0.62 17.42 -30.34
N GLY A 203 -1.29 18.55 -30.58
CA GLY A 203 -2.65 18.56 -31.15
C GLY A 203 -3.77 18.26 -30.15
N SER A 204 -3.47 18.08 -28.86
CA SER A 204 -4.51 17.96 -27.82
C SER A 204 -5.39 19.22 -27.79
N GLU A 205 -6.69 19.04 -27.74
CA GLU A 205 -7.65 20.16 -27.70
C GLU A 205 -7.84 20.70 -26.28
N LYS A 206 -7.76 19.79 -25.30
CA LYS A 206 -7.78 20.12 -23.88
C LYS A 206 -6.68 19.33 -23.18
N SER A 207 -6.23 19.87 -22.06
CA SER A 207 -5.28 19.20 -21.20
C SER A 207 -5.60 19.44 -19.74
N TYR A 208 -5.27 18.43 -18.94
CA TYR A 208 -5.43 18.49 -17.51
C TYR A 208 -4.14 18.03 -16.83
N LEU A 209 -3.83 18.67 -15.72
CA LEU A 209 -2.68 18.36 -14.88
C LEU A 209 -3.19 18.07 -13.47
N TYR A 210 -2.96 16.84 -13.02
CA TYR A 210 -3.37 16.39 -11.70
C TYR A 210 -2.12 16.11 -10.87
N PHE A 211 -1.85 16.96 -9.89
CA PHE A 211 -0.81 16.68 -8.92
C PHE A 211 -1.22 15.50 -8.03
N LYS A 212 -0.30 14.54 -7.90
CA LYS A 212 -0.48 13.36 -7.06
C LYS A 212 0.34 13.54 -5.77
N ARG A 213 1.45 12.80 -5.62
CA ARG A 213 2.33 12.88 -4.43
C ARG A 213 3.81 12.93 -4.85
N ASN A 214 4.69 13.47 -3.99
CA ASN A 214 6.15 13.40 -4.11
C ASN A 214 6.69 13.87 -5.48
N GLY A 215 6.24 15.04 -5.95
CA GLY A 215 6.68 15.56 -7.24
C GLY A 215 6.17 14.77 -8.46
N LEU A 216 5.14 13.94 -8.30
CA LEU A 216 4.50 13.21 -9.39
C LEU A 216 3.20 13.89 -9.80
N ALA A 217 3.01 14.03 -11.11
CA ALA A 217 1.77 14.53 -11.70
C ALA A 217 1.31 13.63 -12.84
N VAL A 218 0.01 13.55 -13.05
CA VAL A 218 -0.56 12.98 -14.28
C VAL A 218 -0.90 14.12 -15.23
N VAL A 219 -0.47 13.99 -16.48
CA VAL A 219 -0.85 14.84 -17.61
C VAL A 219 -1.83 14.07 -18.47
N GLU A 220 -3.01 14.63 -18.66
CA GLU A 220 -4.04 14.12 -19.56
C GLU A 220 -4.12 15.01 -20.80
N SER A 221 -4.09 14.40 -21.97
CA SER A 221 -4.25 15.05 -23.28
C SER A 221 -5.51 14.51 -23.95
N TYR A 222 -6.48 15.40 -24.13
CA TYR A 222 -7.82 15.09 -24.65
C TYR A 222 -7.95 15.51 -26.11
N TYR A 223 -8.61 14.67 -26.91
CA TYR A 223 -8.95 14.90 -28.32
C TYR A 223 -10.47 14.75 -28.48
N SER A 224 -11.16 15.64 -29.23
CA SER A 224 -12.65 15.66 -29.25
C SER A 224 -13.30 14.38 -29.77
N ILE A 225 -14.61 14.28 -29.50
CA ILE A 225 -15.70 13.34 -29.88
C ILE A 225 -15.42 12.28 -30.98
N ASN A 226 -14.59 12.56 -31.99
CA ASN A 226 -14.20 11.60 -33.02
C ASN A 226 -13.05 10.66 -32.59
N ASP A 227 -12.31 10.98 -31.53
CA ASP A 227 -11.35 10.09 -30.87
C ASP A 227 -11.88 9.76 -29.47
N PRO A 228 -12.42 8.55 -29.22
CA PRO A 228 -12.96 8.17 -27.91
C PRO A 228 -11.86 7.88 -26.88
N PHE A 229 -10.65 8.41 -27.11
CA PHE A 229 -9.45 8.06 -26.35
C PHE A 229 -8.75 9.29 -25.80
N ASP A 230 -8.40 9.20 -24.53
CA ASP A 230 -7.54 10.15 -23.84
C ASP A 230 -6.15 9.55 -23.69
N TYR A 231 -5.15 10.42 -23.62
CA TYR A 231 -3.77 10.01 -23.44
C TYR A 231 -3.24 10.52 -22.12
N PHE A 232 -2.69 9.59 -21.34
CA PHE A 232 -2.18 9.85 -20.01
C PHE A 232 -0.66 9.66 -19.98
N ARG A 233 0.05 10.56 -19.31
CA ARG A 233 1.49 10.44 -19.01
C ARG A 233 1.74 10.82 -17.57
N ILE A 234 2.80 10.30 -16.99
CA ILE A 234 3.35 10.79 -15.73
C ILE A 234 4.39 11.87 -16.06
N TYR A 235 4.27 13.00 -15.38
CA TYR A 235 5.30 14.03 -15.34
C TYR A 235 6.03 13.96 -14.00
N PHE A 236 7.33 13.65 -14.07
CA PHE A 236 8.23 13.60 -12.93
C PHE A 236 8.83 15.01 -12.75
N LEU A 237 8.22 15.79 -11.85
CA LEU A 237 8.51 17.22 -11.68
C LEU A 237 9.95 17.47 -11.24
N ASP A 238 10.50 16.59 -10.40
CA ASP A 238 11.83 16.72 -9.82
C ASP A 238 12.95 16.54 -10.83
N THR A 239 12.80 15.58 -11.74
CA THR A 239 13.75 15.29 -12.81
C THR A 239 13.44 16.03 -14.11
N ASP A 240 12.28 16.68 -14.18
CA ASP A 240 11.75 17.33 -15.37
C ASP A 240 11.63 16.37 -16.58
N THR A 241 11.12 15.15 -16.34
CA THR A 241 10.99 14.10 -17.35
C THR A 241 9.56 13.61 -17.48
N LEU A 242 9.19 13.10 -18.66
CA LEU A 242 7.89 12.52 -18.96
C LEU A 242 8.00 11.02 -19.18
N SER A 243 7.00 10.27 -18.72
CA SER A 243 6.82 8.89 -19.15
C SER A 243 6.35 8.80 -20.59
N ILE A 244 6.32 7.58 -21.11
CA ILE A 244 5.57 7.24 -22.33
C ILE A 244 4.06 7.52 -22.17
N PRO A 245 3.34 7.81 -23.28
CA PRO A 245 1.88 7.95 -23.29
C PRO A 245 1.18 6.61 -23.17
N ILE A 246 0.14 6.58 -22.34
CA ILE A 246 -0.86 5.51 -22.32
C ILE A 246 -2.13 6.01 -22.97
N LYS A 247 -2.57 5.32 -24.02
CA LYS A 247 -3.86 5.57 -24.68
C LYS A 247 -4.95 4.78 -23.97
N ALA A 248 -6.00 5.43 -23.49
CA ALA A 248 -7.11 4.79 -22.81
C ALA A 248 -8.46 5.25 -23.37
N ARG A 249 -9.45 4.35 -23.38
CA ARG A 249 -10.76 4.61 -23.98
C ARG A 249 -11.74 5.13 -22.95
N GLY A 250 -12.36 6.28 -23.24
CA GLY A 250 -13.32 6.93 -22.35
C GLY A 250 -12.68 7.61 -21.15
N PRO A 251 -13.48 8.34 -20.36
CA PRO A 251 -12.98 9.11 -19.23
C PRO A 251 -12.50 8.17 -18.12
N ALA A 252 -11.34 8.48 -17.53
CA ALA A 252 -10.79 7.71 -16.43
C ALA A 252 -10.17 8.63 -15.38
N GLU A 253 -10.30 8.26 -14.12
CA GLU A 253 -9.51 8.86 -13.05
C GLU A 253 -8.15 8.18 -13.00
N ALA A 254 -7.10 8.96 -13.23
CA ALA A 254 -5.73 8.45 -13.27
C ALA A 254 -5.05 8.59 -11.92
N HIS A 255 -4.44 7.52 -11.44
CA HIS A 255 -3.62 7.48 -10.23
C HIS A 255 -2.24 6.90 -10.54
N ILE A 256 -1.31 7.15 -9.63
CA ILE A 256 0.06 6.65 -9.71
C ILE A 256 0.26 5.70 -8.53
N ALA A 257 1.15 4.72 -8.72
CA ALA A 257 1.69 3.91 -7.63
C ALA A 257 3.16 3.57 -7.89
N SER A 258 3.83 3.10 -6.84
CA SER A 258 5.21 2.61 -6.89
C SER A 258 6.18 3.67 -7.43
N ASP A 259 6.05 4.90 -6.92
CA ASP A 259 6.94 6.03 -7.23
C ASP A 259 6.98 6.37 -8.74
N GLY A 260 5.83 6.23 -9.41
CA GLY A 260 5.70 6.50 -10.85
C GLY A 260 5.98 5.31 -11.76
N LYS A 261 6.26 4.12 -11.22
CA LYS A 261 6.41 2.91 -12.04
C LYS A 261 5.10 2.47 -12.69
N TYR A 262 3.98 2.65 -12.00
CA TYR A 262 2.66 2.24 -12.51
C TYR A 262 1.68 3.40 -12.61
N LEU A 263 0.91 3.41 -13.70
CA LEU A 263 -0.27 4.25 -13.87
C LEU A 263 -1.51 3.37 -13.75
N LEU A 264 -2.44 3.79 -12.89
CA LEU A 264 -3.73 3.13 -12.69
C LEU A 264 -4.82 4.02 -13.27
N LEU A 265 -5.59 3.49 -14.22
CA LEU A 265 -6.71 4.20 -14.83
C LEU A 265 -8.02 3.58 -14.34
N PHE A 266 -8.74 4.32 -13.51
CA PHE A 266 -10.04 3.94 -12.98
C PHE A 266 -11.12 4.43 -13.95
N ALA A 267 -11.72 3.50 -14.68
CA ALA A 267 -12.69 3.87 -15.71
C ALA A 267 -13.93 4.50 -15.07
N THR A 268 -14.38 5.60 -15.66
CA THR A 268 -15.58 6.33 -15.22
C THR A 268 -16.61 6.35 -16.33
N LEU A 269 -17.87 6.57 -15.97
CA LEU A 269 -18.96 6.77 -16.91
C LEU A 269 -19.72 8.04 -16.56
N LEU A 270 -20.00 8.84 -17.60
CA LEU A 270 -20.91 9.96 -17.50
C LEU A 270 -22.33 9.44 -17.24
N THR A 271 -22.93 9.85 -16.13
CA THR A 271 -24.38 9.69 -15.96
C THR A 271 -25.10 10.72 -16.83
N PRO A 272 -26.01 10.30 -17.73
CA PRO A 272 -26.69 11.21 -18.65
C PRO A 272 -27.40 12.38 -17.96
N ASP A 273 -27.89 12.16 -16.74
CA ASP A 273 -28.78 13.11 -16.05
C ASP A 273 -28.04 14.12 -15.15
N SER A 274 -26.78 13.88 -14.79
CA SER A 274 -26.06 14.73 -13.81
C SER A 274 -24.72 15.27 -14.28
N LEU A 275 -24.23 14.88 -15.47
CA LEU A 275 -22.88 15.19 -15.97
C LEU A 275 -21.74 14.71 -15.05
N ASN A 276 -22.05 13.97 -13.99
CA ASN A 276 -21.05 13.44 -13.07
C ASN A 276 -20.38 12.20 -13.69
N LEU A 277 -19.06 12.12 -13.49
CA LEU A 277 -18.28 10.92 -13.78
C LEU A 277 -18.39 9.97 -12.60
N ASN A 278 -18.95 8.79 -12.83
CA ASN A 278 -19.11 7.77 -11.81
C ASN A 278 -18.08 6.66 -12.00
N PRO A 279 -17.31 6.29 -10.96
CA PRO A 279 -16.40 5.16 -11.02
C PRO A 279 -17.13 3.87 -11.34
N THR A 280 -16.66 3.15 -12.36
CA THR A 280 -17.23 1.85 -12.77
C THR A 280 -16.70 0.68 -11.93
N GLY A 281 -15.64 0.93 -11.16
CA GLY A 281 -14.85 -0.09 -10.47
C GLY A 281 -13.88 -0.85 -11.38
N LYS A 282 -13.85 -0.58 -12.70
CA LYS A 282 -12.83 -1.13 -13.59
C LYS A 282 -11.52 -0.34 -13.43
N ILE A 283 -10.41 -1.04 -13.26
CA ILE A 283 -9.07 -0.49 -13.10
C ILE A 283 -8.15 -1.15 -14.13
N ASP A 284 -7.55 -0.36 -15.01
CA ASP A 284 -6.48 -0.83 -15.90
C ASP A 284 -5.14 -0.31 -15.38
N ILE A 285 -4.16 -1.19 -15.17
CA ILE A 285 -2.86 -0.85 -14.62
C ILE A 285 -1.78 -1.04 -15.68
N TYR A 286 -0.97 -0.01 -15.91
CA TYR A 286 0.06 0.04 -16.94
C TYR A 286 1.44 0.20 -16.31
N ASP A 287 2.43 -0.51 -16.86
CA ASP A 287 3.85 -0.26 -16.58
C ASP A 287 4.31 0.94 -17.41
N MET A 288 4.83 1.96 -16.73
CA MET A 288 5.18 3.23 -17.38
C MET A 288 6.58 3.25 -17.99
N THR A 289 7.32 2.15 -17.87
CA THR A 289 8.59 1.93 -18.57
C THR A 289 8.34 1.26 -19.92
N SER A 290 7.50 0.22 -19.96
CA SER A 290 7.22 -0.54 -21.21
C SER A 290 5.98 -0.07 -21.96
N GLY A 291 4.99 0.49 -21.25
CA GLY A 291 3.70 0.91 -21.79
C GLY A 291 2.67 -0.21 -21.83
N GLU A 292 3.05 -1.38 -21.37
CA GLU A 292 2.20 -2.56 -21.37
C GLU A 292 1.17 -2.49 -20.25
N MET A 293 -0.07 -2.86 -20.58
CA MET A 293 -1.09 -3.14 -19.57
C MET A 293 -0.70 -4.40 -18.81
N LYS A 294 -0.49 -4.27 -17.49
CA LYS A 294 -0.08 -5.37 -16.61
C LYS A 294 -1.26 -6.14 -16.06
N LYS A 295 -2.37 -5.45 -15.75
CA LYS A 295 -3.55 -6.07 -15.14
C LYS A 295 -4.80 -5.23 -15.35
N THR A 296 -5.93 -5.89 -15.51
CA THR A 296 -7.26 -5.29 -15.37
C THR A 296 -7.94 -5.89 -14.14
N ILE A 297 -8.52 -5.04 -13.30
CA ILE A 297 -9.24 -5.42 -12.09
C ILE A 297 -10.66 -4.89 -12.21
N GLN A 298 -11.64 -5.68 -11.79
CA GLN A 298 -13.03 -5.25 -11.68
C GLN A 298 -13.47 -5.28 -10.21
N LEU A 299 -13.81 -4.11 -9.68
CA LEU A 299 -14.41 -3.90 -8.37
C LEU A 299 -15.86 -3.40 -8.52
N PRO A 300 -16.66 -3.36 -7.45
CA PRO A 300 -17.99 -2.76 -7.49
C PRO A 300 -17.92 -1.26 -7.83
N SER A 301 -18.91 -0.73 -8.54
CA SER A 301 -18.95 0.69 -8.93
C SER A 301 -19.15 1.64 -7.75
N GLY A 302 -18.76 2.91 -7.94
CA GLY A 302 -18.97 4.00 -6.99
C GLY A 302 -18.13 3.94 -5.71
N GLY A 303 -16.94 3.33 -5.77
CA GLY A 303 -15.96 3.43 -4.70
C GLY A 303 -14.95 4.55 -4.92
N GLU A 304 -14.24 4.89 -3.86
CA GLU A 304 -13.20 5.92 -3.76
C GLU A 304 -11.81 5.28 -3.74
N VAL A 305 -10.81 5.97 -4.31
CA VAL A 305 -9.44 5.45 -4.43
C VAL A 305 -8.50 6.26 -3.55
N MET A 306 -7.71 5.55 -2.74
CA MET A 306 -6.63 6.15 -1.94
C MET A 306 -5.31 5.49 -2.31
N CYS A 307 -4.37 6.29 -2.81
CA CYS A 307 -3.04 5.83 -3.18
C CYS A 307 -2.02 6.25 -2.12
N PHE A 308 -1.24 5.28 -1.65
CA PHE A 308 -0.14 5.48 -0.73
C PHE A 308 1.15 5.12 -1.48
N GLU A 309 2.03 6.11 -1.66
CA GLU A 309 3.31 5.93 -2.34
C GLU A 309 4.38 5.58 -1.29
N ASN A 310 5.31 4.71 -1.66
CA ASN A 310 6.52 4.33 -0.90
C ASN A 310 6.34 3.49 0.38
N TYR A 311 5.37 3.73 1.26
CA TYR A 311 5.03 2.76 2.32
C TYR A 311 3.75 3.15 3.10
N PRO A 312 2.70 2.31 3.11
CA PRO A 312 2.59 1.13 2.26
C PRO A 312 2.51 1.56 0.79
N ASN A 313 3.12 0.80 -0.13
CA ASN A 313 3.00 1.00 -1.57
C ASN A 313 1.67 0.38 -2.08
N ASN A 314 0.56 0.78 -1.45
CA ASN A 314 -0.73 0.16 -1.63
C ASN A 314 -1.73 1.15 -2.20
N VAL A 315 -2.65 0.64 -2.99
CA VAL A 315 -3.84 1.36 -3.42
C VAL A 315 -5.04 0.75 -2.70
N TYR A 316 -5.78 1.55 -1.96
CA TYR A 316 -7.03 1.11 -1.32
C TYR A 316 -8.20 1.61 -2.14
N TYR A 317 -9.12 0.70 -2.42
CA TYR A 317 -10.44 1.02 -2.95
C TYR A 317 -11.45 0.90 -1.81
N VAL A 318 -12.21 1.96 -1.57
CA VAL A 318 -13.14 2.05 -0.45
C VAL A 318 -14.55 2.25 -0.98
N LYS A 319 -15.48 1.40 -0.56
CA LYS A 319 -16.90 1.56 -0.85
C LYS A 319 -17.70 1.52 0.43
N ASP A 320 -18.60 2.49 0.57
CA ASP A 320 -19.54 2.59 1.68
C ASP A 320 -18.86 2.49 3.05
N ILE A 321 -17.84 3.31 3.32
CA ILE A 321 -16.92 3.23 4.48
C ILE A 321 -17.59 3.17 5.88
N GLU A 322 -18.90 3.31 6.00
CA GLU A 322 -19.65 3.11 7.24
C GLU A 322 -20.21 1.69 7.37
N LEU A 323 -20.35 1.21 8.60
CA LEU A 323 -21.05 -0.04 8.87
C LEU A 323 -22.56 0.15 8.66
N PRO A 324 -23.28 -0.89 8.20
CA PRO A 324 -22.82 -2.28 8.03
C PRO A 324 -22.26 -2.62 6.64
N THR A 325 -22.26 -1.68 5.69
CA THR A 325 -21.96 -1.96 4.27
C THR A 325 -20.49 -1.76 3.87
N ARG A 326 -19.63 -1.33 4.79
CA ARG A 326 -18.19 -1.13 4.59
C ARG A 326 -17.51 -2.23 3.79
N GLN A 327 -16.89 -1.82 2.69
CA GLN A 327 -16.02 -2.67 1.87
C GLN A 327 -14.72 -1.93 1.58
N VAL A 328 -13.59 -2.59 1.83
CA VAL A 328 -12.25 -2.05 1.57
C VAL A 328 -11.43 -3.13 0.87
N TRP A 329 -10.90 -2.81 -0.31
CA TRP A 329 -9.98 -3.66 -1.03
C TRP A 329 -8.60 -3.05 -0.97
N ASN A 330 -7.64 -3.82 -0.49
CA ASN A 330 -6.23 -3.50 -0.59
C ASN A 330 -5.68 -4.10 -1.89
N LEU A 331 -5.12 -3.24 -2.75
CA LEU A 331 -4.33 -3.56 -3.93
C LEU A 331 -2.85 -3.30 -3.56
N ASP A 332 -2.17 -4.36 -3.11
CA ASP A 332 -0.77 -4.32 -2.76
C ASP A 332 0.07 -4.37 -4.03
N MET A 333 0.65 -3.23 -4.40
CA MET A 333 1.29 -3.06 -5.71
C MET A 333 2.58 -3.84 -5.85
N ASP A 334 3.17 -4.30 -4.74
CA ASP A 334 4.39 -5.11 -4.76
C ASP A 334 4.07 -6.56 -5.13
N SER A 335 2.88 -7.07 -4.78
CA SER A 335 2.48 -8.47 -5.01
C SER A 335 1.38 -8.64 -6.07
N ILE A 336 0.69 -7.58 -6.48
CA ILE A 336 -0.49 -7.68 -7.37
C ILE A 336 -0.19 -8.29 -8.75
N PHE A 337 1.06 -8.30 -9.18
CA PHE A 337 1.50 -8.89 -10.45
C PHE A 337 2.20 -10.24 -10.28
N ASN A 338 2.26 -10.78 -9.06
CA ASN A 338 2.93 -12.05 -8.80
C ASN A 338 2.26 -13.18 -9.58
N VAL A 339 3.09 -13.94 -10.27
CA VAL A 339 2.74 -15.24 -10.84
C VAL A 339 3.55 -16.24 -10.06
N LEU A 340 2.87 -17.02 -9.23
CA LEU A 340 3.53 -18.03 -8.40
C LEU A 340 3.81 -19.28 -9.23
N GLU A 341 5.00 -19.82 -9.07
CA GLU A 341 5.45 -21.05 -9.72
C GLU A 341 6.31 -21.86 -8.75
N LEU A 342 6.13 -23.18 -8.71
CA LEU A 342 6.94 -24.12 -7.96
C LEU A 342 7.90 -24.86 -8.88
N THR A 343 9.18 -24.85 -8.53
CA THR A 343 10.22 -25.56 -9.28
C THR A 343 10.67 -26.83 -8.56
N ASN A 344 10.84 -26.79 -7.23
CA ASN A 344 11.33 -27.95 -6.48
C ASN A 344 10.96 -27.92 -4.98
N LEU A 345 10.78 -29.11 -4.40
CA LEU A 345 10.60 -29.36 -2.98
C LEU A 345 11.87 -29.99 -2.39
N ASN A 346 12.34 -29.51 -1.24
CA ASN A 346 13.47 -30.11 -0.54
C ASN A 346 13.25 -30.19 0.99
N PRO A 347 13.13 -31.39 1.59
CA PRO A 347 13.06 -32.69 0.90
C PRO A 347 11.82 -32.77 -0.01
N ASN A 348 11.84 -33.62 -1.05
CA ASN A 348 10.65 -33.94 -1.84
C ASN A 348 9.96 -35.24 -1.36
N SER A 349 10.57 -35.94 -0.41
CA SER A 349 10.01 -37.13 0.21
C SER A 349 10.54 -37.37 1.61
N VAL A 350 9.75 -38.03 2.45
CA VAL A 350 10.18 -38.58 3.76
C VAL A 350 9.56 -39.94 4.02
N ASN A 351 10.04 -40.64 5.05
CA ASN A 351 9.39 -41.87 5.50
C ASN A 351 8.11 -41.55 6.29
N ILE A 352 7.12 -42.46 6.23
CA ILE A 352 5.94 -42.42 7.10
C ILE A 352 6.34 -42.30 8.58
N ASN A 353 5.59 -41.49 9.32
CA ASN A 353 5.82 -41.19 10.74
C ASN A 353 7.16 -40.50 11.04
N SER A 354 7.76 -39.81 10.06
CA SER A 354 8.90 -38.93 10.33
C SER A 354 8.52 -37.84 11.33
N ASN A 355 9.51 -37.36 12.09
CA ASN A 355 9.35 -36.17 12.93
C ASN A 355 8.99 -34.95 12.06
N SER A 356 8.53 -33.86 12.69
CA SER A 356 8.36 -32.59 11.99
C SER A 356 9.66 -32.16 11.33
N PHE A 357 9.54 -31.52 10.18
CA PHE A 357 10.69 -31.07 9.39
C PHE A 357 10.38 -29.78 8.65
N THR A 358 11.42 -29.06 8.28
CA THR A 358 11.31 -27.88 7.43
C THR A 358 11.37 -28.29 5.96
N LEU A 359 10.30 -28.02 5.24
CA LEU A 359 10.23 -28.13 3.79
C LEU A 359 10.71 -26.83 3.16
N THR A 360 11.76 -26.88 2.36
CA THR A 360 12.17 -25.77 1.48
C THR A 360 11.43 -25.89 0.16
N VAL A 361 10.68 -24.84 -0.19
CA VAL A 361 9.95 -24.72 -1.45
C VAL A 361 10.66 -23.70 -2.33
N ASN A 362 11.13 -24.16 -3.50
CA ASN A 362 11.85 -23.33 -4.47
C ASN A 362 10.91 -23.03 -5.64
N GLY A 363 11.00 -21.82 -6.19
CA GLY A 363 10.08 -21.35 -7.21
C GLY A 363 10.31 -19.91 -7.62
N LYS A 364 9.23 -19.20 -7.93
CA LYS A 364 9.24 -17.79 -8.29
C LYS A 364 7.97 -17.08 -7.80
N GLY A 365 8.10 -15.78 -7.56
CA GLY A 365 6.99 -14.87 -7.30
C GLY A 365 6.56 -14.84 -5.84
N PHE A 366 7.29 -15.50 -4.95
CA PHE A 366 6.97 -15.51 -3.53
C PHE A 366 7.16 -14.12 -2.92
N ASP A 367 6.44 -13.86 -1.85
CA ASP A 367 6.49 -12.63 -1.08
C ASP A 367 6.27 -12.92 0.42
N THR A 368 6.25 -11.88 1.23
CA THR A 368 6.09 -12.01 2.68
C THR A 368 4.73 -12.53 3.13
N VAL A 369 3.72 -12.59 2.25
CA VAL A 369 2.37 -13.08 2.55
C VAL A 369 2.09 -14.46 1.95
N SER A 370 3.06 -15.03 1.24
CA SER A 370 2.97 -16.36 0.63
C SER A 370 2.82 -17.45 1.68
N THR A 371 1.89 -18.38 1.44
CA THR A 371 1.57 -19.51 2.33
C THR A 371 1.66 -20.83 1.57
N VAL A 372 2.47 -21.76 2.07
CA VAL A 372 2.52 -23.15 1.58
C VAL A 372 1.32 -23.92 2.09
N TYR A 373 0.64 -24.62 1.19
CA TYR A 373 -0.39 -25.60 1.49
C TYR A 373 0.15 -27.00 1.26
N PHE A 374 0.04 -27.85 2.29
CA PHE A 374 0.40 -29.27 2.23
C PHE A 374 -0.85 -30.11 2.39
N ASN A 375 -1.22 -30.88 1.37
CA ASN A 375 -2.43 -31.69 1.33
C ASN A 375 -3.71 -30.89 1.67
N GLY A 376 -3.80 -29.67 1.14
CA GLY A 376 -4.93 -28.76 1.37
C GLY A 376 -4.92 -28.04 2.72
N GLN A 377 -3.91 -28.24 3.58
CA GLN A 377 -3.78 -27.54 4.86
C GLN A 377 -2.67 -26.49 4.81
N PRO A 378 -2.92 -25.24 5.24
CA PRO A 378 -1.88 -24.21 5.28
C PRO A 378 -0.83 -24.54 6.33
N ARG A 379 0.43 -24.21 6.03
CA ARG A 379 1.57 -24.41 6.93
C ARG A 379 2.23 -23.08 7.27
N ALA A 380 2.79 -23.02 8.48
CA ALA A 380 3.59 -21.88 8.92
C ALA A 380 4.75 -21.71 7.93
N THR A 381 4.70 -20.61 7.17
CA THR A 381 5.60 -20.35 6.05
C THR A 381 6.47 -19.15 6.39
N THR A 382 7.77 -19.27 6.15
CA THR A 382 8.76 -18.20 6.30
C THR A 382 9.24 -17.79 4.92
N PHE A 383 9.07 -16.51 4.58
CA PHE A 383 9.63 -15.93 3.37
C PHE A 383 11.15 -15.76 3.52
N VAL A 384 11.91 -16.31 2.58
CA VAL A 384 13.37 -16.16 2.53
C VAL A 384 13.76 -15.23 1.38
N SER A 385 13.19 -15.45 0.20
CA SER A 385 13.35 -14.61 -0.99
C SER A 385 12.20 -14.86 -1.97
N ASP A 386 12.15 -14.08 -3.05
CA ASP A 386 11.17 -14.22 -4.14
C ASP A 386 11.18 -15.58 -4.86
N SER A 387 12.19 -16.40 -4.58
CA SER A 387 12.38 -17.74 -5.18
C SER A 387 12.50 -18.86 -4.15
N VAL A 388 12.51 -18.54 -2.85
CA VAL A 388 12.63 -19.53 -1.78
C VAL A 388 11.75 -19.16 -0.59
N ILE A 389 10.91 -20.11 -0.17
CA ILE A 389 10.19 -20.07 1.10
C ILE A 389 10.38 -21.38 1.84
N THR A 390 10.24 -21.37 3.16
CA THR A 390 10.28 -22.59 3.97
C THR A 390 8.99 -22.78 4.74
N ALA A 391 8.49 -24.01 4.85
CA ALA A 391 7.31 -24.35 5.62
C ALA A 391 7.59 -25.45 6.65
N GLU A 392 7.01 -25.33 7.84
CA GLU A 392 7.05 -26.41 8.83
C GLU A 392 5.99 -27.47 8.49
N ILE A 393 6.44 -28.69 8.20
CA ILE A 393 5.58 -29.86 8.02
C ILE A 393 5.55 -30.63 9.34
N LEU A 394 4.35 -30.91 9.84
CA LEU A 394 4.14 -31.57 11.11
C LEU A 394 4.26 -33.10 10.95
N SER A 395 4.62 -33.82 12.01
CA SER A 395 4.65 -35.28 11.99
C SER A 395 3.28 -35.90 11.68
N SER A 396 2.19 -35.22 12.07
CA SER A 396 0.81 -35.62 11.75
C SER A 396 0.51 -35.65 10.26
N ASP A 397 1.25 -34.86 9.47
CA ASP A 397 1.00 -34.68 8.03
C ASP A 397 1.53 -35.84 7.20
N VAL A 398 2.44 -36.64 7.77
CA VAL A 398 3.15 -37.74 7.10
C VAL A 398 2.85 -39.10 7.73
N THR A 399 1.63 -39.28 8.24
CA THR A 399 1.16 -40.51 8.90
C THR A 399 0.60 -41.56 7.93
N ALA A 400 0.49 -41.24 6.63
CA ALA A 400 0.04 -42.16 5.59
C ALA A 400 1.03 -42.16 4.42
N VAL A 401 1.32 -43.35 3.88
CA VAL A 401 2.13 -43.50 2.66
C VAL A 401 1.32 -42.99 1.47
N GLY A 402 1.95 -42.20 0.60
CA GLY A 402 1.26 -41.67 -0.58
C GLY A 402 1.95 -40.46 -1.21
N SER A 403 1.22 -39.83 -2.13
CA SER A 403 1.60 -38.58 -2.79
C SER A 403 0.70 -37.48 -2.27
N PHE A 404 1.30 -36.41 -1.76
CA PHE A 404 0.61 -35.30 -1.12
C PHE A 404 0.82 -34.03 -1.95
N PRO A 405 -0.24 -33.35 -2.39
CA PRO A 405 -0.11 -32.14 -3.18
C PRO A 405 0.44 -31.00 -2.32
N VAL A 406 1.41 -30.27 -2.87
CA VAL A 406 1.99 -29.06 -2.30
C VAL A 406 1.85 -27.93 -3.30
N TRP A 407 1.27 -26.82 -2.87
CA TRP A 407 1.13 -25.60 -3.67
C TRP A 407 1.27 -24.39 -2.76
N VAL A 408 1.45 -23.20 -3.35
CA VAL A 408 1.62 -21.94 -2.64
C VAL A 408 0.57 -20.95 -3.13
N THR A 409 0.08 -20.14 -2.22
CA THR A 409 -0.79 -19.00 -2.56
C THR A 409 -0.32 -17.76 -1.85
N ASP A 410 -0.55 -16.63 -2.49
CA ASP A 410 -0.52 -15.30 -1.87
C ASP A 410 -1.95 -14.71 -1.93
N ARG A 411 -2.08 -13.38 -1.88
CA ARG A 411 -3.36 -12.66 -1.97
C ARG A 411 -3.97 -12.63 -3.38
N TYR A 412 -3.18 -12.82 -4.43
CA TYR A 412 -3.56 -12.57 -5.83
C TYR A 412 -3.32 -13.74 -6.78
N SER A 413 -2.65 -14.79 -6.32
CA SER A 413 -2.08 -15.84 -7.16
C SER A 413 -2.02 -17.17 -6.40
N ILE A 414 -2.16 -18.27 -7.14
CA ILE A 414 -1.99 -19.64 -6.67
C ILE A 414 -1.01 -20.31 -7.64
N SER A 415 0.00 -20.99 -7.10
CA SER A 415 1.00 -21.70 -7.90
C SER A 415 0.43 -22.97 -8.53
N ASP A 416 1.21 -23.57 -9.42
CA ASP A 416 1.09 -24.98 -9.75
C ASP A 416 1.35 -25.88 -8.52
N THR A 417 1.03 -27.17 -8.67
CA THR A 417 1.12 -28.16 -7.59
C THR A 417 2.26 -29.13 -7.83
N LEU A 418 3.18 -29.23 -6.88
CA LEU A 418 4.18 -30.31 -6.82
C LEU A 418 3.69 -31.44 -5.91
N GLN A 419 4.19 -32.64 -6.18
CA GLN A 419 3.86 -33.82 -5.40
C GLN A 419 4.97 -34.12 -4.40
N PHE A 420 4.61 -34.24 -3.12
CA PHE A 420 5.51 -34.65 -2.05
C PHE A 420 5.23 -36.11 -1.68
N SER A 421 6.26 -36.95 -1.61
CA SER A 421 6.07 -38.39 -1.37
C SER A 421 6.32 -38.78 0.09
N VAL A 422 5.36 -39.45 0.71
CA VAL A 422 5.57 -40.16 1.97
C VAL A 422 5.74 -41.63 1.63
N MET A 423 6.93 -42.16 1.90
CA MET A 423 7.30 -43.51 1.55
C MET A 423 7.27 -44.42 2.78
N GLN A 424 7.04 -45.71 2.57
CA GLN A 424 7.37 -46.68 3.60
C GLN A 424 8.89 -46.78 3.68
N ALA A 425 9.45 -46.74 4.89
CA ALA A 425 10.88 -47.02 5.05
C ALA A 425 11.16 -48.38 4.41
N SER A 426 12.15 -48.45 3.53
CA SER A 426 12.63 -49.73 3.03
C SER A 426 13.02 -50.54 4.26
N ASN A 427 12.30 -51.63 4.56
CA ASN A 427 12.73 -52.56 5.58
C ASN A 427 14.18 -52.90 5.23
N PRO A 428 15.19 -52.61 6.09
CA PRO A 428 16.46 -53.25 5.90
C PRO A 428 16.11 -54.73 5.89
N ASN A 429 16.46 -55.46 4.82
CA ASN A 429 16.33 -56.90 4.78
C ASN A 429 16.65 -57.42 6.17
N LEU A 430 15.67 -57.98 6.86
CA LEU A 430 15.88 -58.57 8.18
C LEU A 430 16.81 -59.74 7.93
N VAL A 431 18.12 -59.49 7.96
CA VAL A 431 19.13 -60.54 7.97
C VAL A 431 19.06 -61.11 9.37
N VAL A 432 18.11 -62.02 9.57
CA VAL A 432 18.06 -62.79 10.80
C VAL A 432 19.25 -63.75 10.73
N ASN A 433 20.36 -63.38 11.38
CA ASN A 433 21.49 -64.28 11.59
C ASN A 433 21.10 -65.30 12.66
N LEU A 434 20.15 -66.19 12.33
CA LEU A 434 19.83 -67.32 13.17
C LEU A 434 21.04 -68.25 13.20
N LYS A 435 21.51 -68.53 14.41
CA LYS A 435 22.53 -69.55 14.66
C LYS A 435 21.86 -70.71 15.37
N ASN A 436 22.29 -71.94 15.07
CA ASN A 436 21.88 -73.08 15.87
C ASN A 436 22.56 -73.05 17.26
N SER A 437 22.21 -73.99 18.14
CA SER A 437 22.80 -74.14 19.48
C SER A 437 24.32 -74.36 19.50
N LEU A 438 24.92 -74.61 18.33
CA LEU A 438 26.37 -74.77 18.13
C LEU A 438 27.03 -73.51 17.54
N GLY A 439 26.28 -72.42 17.34
CA GLY A 439 26.79 -71.14 16.82
C GLY A 439 26.92 -71.07 15.30
N ASN A 440 26.51 -72.09 14.55
CA ASN A 440 26.56 -72.12 13.09
C ASN A 440 25.38 -71.37 12.49
N GLN A 441 25.64 -70.56 11.47
CA GLN A 441 24.59 -69.84 10.74
C GLN A 441 23.62 -70.82 10.07
N ILE A 442 22.32 -70.61 10.28
CA ILE A 442 21.26 -71.38 9.63
C ILE A 442 21.05 -70.78 8.23
N PRO A 443 21.17 -71.58 7.14
CA PRO A 443 20.88 -71.10 5.79
C PRO A 443 19.43 -70.66 5.67
N ALA A 444 19.18 -69.57 4.94
CA ALA A 444 17.83 -69.02 4.75
C ALA A 444 16.83 -70.04 4.17
N SER A 445 17.30 -71.02 3.36
CA SER A 445 16.49 -72.11 2.81
C SER A 445 15.91 -73.05 3.86
N ASN A 446 16.45 -73.04 5.10
CA ASN A 446 16.08 -73.98 6.16
C ASN A 446 15.22 -73.31 7.24
N VAL A 447 14.88 -72.03 7.08
CA VAL A 447 14.00 -71.30 7.99
C VAL A 447 12.56 -71.45 7.49
N MET A 448 11.77 -72.26 8.19
CA MET A 448 10.33 -72.33 7.96
C MET A 448 9.60 -71.52 9.03
N TYR A 449 8.78 -70.56 8.60
CA TYR A 449 7.88 -69.86 9.49
C TYR A 449 6.66 -70.74 9.75
N TYR A 450 6.34 -70.97 11.02
CA TYR A 450 5.09 -71.62 11.41
C TYR A 450 4.22 -70.57 12.11
N GLU A 451 3.20 -70.06 11.43
CA GLU A 451 2.13 -69.35 12.11
C GLU A 451 1.21 -70.38 12.76
N SER A 452 1.20 -70.46 14.09
CA SER A 452 0.17 -71.22 14.78
C SER A 452 -1.14 -70.42 14.73
N ALA A 453 -2.25 -71.10 14.41
CA ALA A 453 -3.59 -70.50 14.34
C ALA A 453 -4.12 -69.95 15.70
N ALA A 454 -3.29 -69.92 16.74
CA ALA A 454 -3.63 -69.45 18.07
C ALA A 454 -2.51 -68.59 18.69
N GLY A 455 -2.03 -67.56 17.97
CA GLY A 455 -1.55 -66.28 18.52
C GLY A 455 -0.55 -66.23 19.69
N GLY A 456 0.16 -67.30 20.02
CA GLY A 456 1.10 -67.35 21.14
C GLY A 456 2.50 -67.71 20.68
N TRP A 457 3.45 -66.79 20.86
CA TRP A 457 4.88 -67.10 20.68
C TRP A 457 5.29 -68.14 21.73
N LYS A 458 5.72 -69.32 21.26
CA LYS A 458 6.50 -70.25 22.07
C LYS A 458 7.86 -70.36 21.44
N ASP A 459 8.89 -69.95 22.17
CA ASP A 459 10.28 -70.28 21.83
C ASP A 459 10.41 -71.80 21.81
N ALA A 460 10.60 -72.36 20.62
CA ALA A 460 10.99 -73.75 20.46
C ALA A 460 12.51 -73.81 20.46
N VAL A 461 13.09 -74.03 21.64
CA VAL A 461 14.44 -74.58 21.75
C VAL A 461 14.26 -76.09 21.92
N ASN A 462 14.78 -76.88 20.98
CA ASN A 462 15.11 -78.28 21.20
C ASN A 462 16.61 -78.40 21.34
#